data_AF-A0A2H9LF67-F1
#
_entry.id   AF-A0A2H9LF67-F1
#
_cell.length_a   1.000
_cell.length_b   1.000
_cell.length_c   1.000
_cell.angle_alpha   90.00
_cell.angle_beta   90.00
_cell.angle_gamma   90.00
#
_symmetry.space_group_name_H-M   'P 1'
#
loop_
_entity.id
_entity.type
_entity.pdbx_description
1 polymer ?
#
loop_
_entity_poly.entity_id
_entity_poly.type
_entity_poly.pdbx_seq_one_letter_code
_entity_poly.pdbx_strand_id
1 'polypeptide(L)' 'MMQLLEIIGEAVKNLPVEFKNKHKDVPWKDIAGMRDRVAHFYFGIDYELVWQTVTKDIPELKNKIVKLLKK' A
#
# COMPACT_ATOMS: atom_id res chain seq x y z
N MET A 1 -11.93 -6.34 3.13
CA MET A 1 -10.49 -6.37 2.80
C MET A 1 -10.20 -5.60 1.52
N MET A 2 -10.78 -5.98 0.37
CA MET A 2 -10.49 -5.32 -0.92
C MET A 2 -10.75 -3.80 -0.90
N GLN A 3 -11.90 -3.35 -0.38
CA GLN A 3 -12.22 -1.92 -0.26
C GLN A 3 -11.20 -1.14 0.59
N LEU A 4 -10.61 -1.75 1.62
CA LEU A 4 -9.62 -1.08 2.48
C LEU A 4 -8.31 -0.83 1.73
N LEU A 5 -7.91 -1.79 0.90
CA LEU A 5 -6.71 -1.66 0.06
C LEU A 5 -6.91 -0.62 -1.05
N GLU A 6 -8.11 -0.51 -1.60
CA GLU A 6 -8.48 0.55 -2.55
C GLU A 6 -8.38 1.93 -1.91
N ILE A 7 -8.96 2.11 -0.71
CA ILE A 7 -8.90 3.37 0.03
C ILE A 7 -7.45 3.80 0.31
N ILE A 8 -6.58 2.86 0.71
CA ILE A 8 -5.16 3.14 0.95
C ILE A 8 -4.46 3.57 -0.35
N GLY A 9 -4.70 2.87 -1.45
CA GLY A 9 -4.13 3.21 -2.75
C GLY A 9 -4.58 4.58 -3.26
N GLU A 10 -5.85 4.92 -3.08
CA GLU A 10 -6.41 6.22 -3.45
C GLU A 10 -5.84 7.36 -2.60
N ALA A 11 -5.72 7.15 -1.28
CA ALA A 11 -5.08 8.11 -0.38
C ALA A 11 -3.63 8.41 -0.79
N VAL A 12 -2.86 7.39 -1.20
CA VAL A 12 -1.48 7.58 -1.68
C VAL A 12 -1.40 8.33 -3.00
N LYS A 13 -2.36 8.12 -3.92
CA LYS A 13 -2.43 8.88 -5.18
C LYS A 13 -2.57 10.38 -4.93
N ASN A 14 -3.37 10.74 -3.92
CA ASN A 14 -3.64 12.12 -3.53
C ASN A 14 -2.48 12.81 -2.77
N LEU A 15 -1.42 12.09 -2.41
CA LEU A 15 -0.24 12.71 -1.80
C LEU A 15 0.50 13.62 -2.80
N PRO A 16 1.05 14.78 -2.36
CA PRO A 16 1.88 15.63 -3.20
C PRO A 16 3.09 14.89 -3.77
N VAL A 17 3.51 15.28 -4.98
CA VAL A 17 4.65 14.64 -5.66
C VAL A 17 5.95 14.93 -4.91
N GLU A 18 6.09 16.12 -4.35
CA GLU A 18 7.22 16.57 -3.54
C GLU A 18 7.36 15.71 -2.28
N PHE A 19 6.22 15.38 -1.64
CA PHE A 19 6.20 14.51 -0.46
C PHE A 19 6.66 13.09 -0.82
N LYS A 20 6.11 12.52 -1.91
CA LYS A 20 6.52 11.21 -2.41
C LYS A 20 8.01 11.17 -2.79
N ASN A 21 8.52 12.24 -3.39
CA ASN A 21 9.93 12.38 -3.77
C ASN A 21 10.86 12.55 -2.56
N LYS A 22 10.39 13.13 -1.46
CA LYS A 22 11.14 13.26 -0.21
C LYS A 22 11.23 11.94 0.57
N HIS A 23 10.28 11.03 0.36
CA HIS A 23 10.14 9.77 1.09
C HIS A 23 10.21 8.55 0.15
N LYS A 24 11.33 8.41 -0.59
CA LYS A 24 11.52 7.33 -1.57
C LYS A 24 11.68 5.93 -0.95
N ASP A 25 11.84 5.84 0.36
CA ASP A 25 11.91 4.61 1.15
C ASP A 25 10.55 3.89 1.27
N VAL A 26 9.47 4.60 0.93
CA VAL A 26 8.12 4.04 0.84
C VAL A 26 7.78 3.74 -0.62
N PRO A 27 7.30 2.52 -0.95
CA PRO A 27 7.02 2.13 -2.32
C PRO A 27 5.67 2.69 -2.80
N TRP A 28 5.58 4.02 -3.02
CA TRP A 28 4.32 4.72 -3.31
C TRP A 28 3.59 4.21 -4.55
N LYS A 29 4.33 3.91 -5.63
CA LYS A 29 3.75 3.38 -6.87
C LYS A 29 3.08 2.04 -6.63
N ASP A 30 3.70 1.21 -5.80
CA ASP A 30 3.19 -0.10 -5.47
C ASP A 30 1.89 -0.03 -4.67
N ILE A 31 1.84 0.88 -3.70
CA ILE A 31 0.66 1.10 -2.86
C ILE A 31 -0.49 1.70 -3.70
N ALA A 32 -0.19 2.65 -4.58
CA ALA A 32 -1.17 3.23 -5.51
C ALA A 32 -1.77 2.19 -6.48
N GLY A 33 -1.02 1.14 -6.82
CA GLY A 33 -1.43 0.01 -7.65
C GLY A 33 -1.98 -1.20 -6.89
N MET A 34 -2.27 -1.09 -5.58
CA MET A 34 -2.78 -2.21 -4.78
C MET A 34 -4.09 -2.77 -5.33
N ARG A 35 -4.97 -1.93 -5.86
CA ARG A 35 -6.24 -2.35 -6.47
C ARG A 35 -6.02 -3.34 -7.61
N ASP A 36 -5.12 -3.01 -8.53
CA ASP A 36 -4.86 -3.82 -9.73
C ASP A 36 -4.23 -5.16 -9.35
N ARG A 37 -3.37 -5.16 -8.32
CA ARG A 37 -2.82 -6.39 -7.74
C ARG A 37 -3.91 -7.26 -7.14
N VAL A 38 -4.72 -6.73 -6.23
CA VAL A 38 -5.77 -7.49 -5.54
C VAL A 38 -6.82 -8.02 -6.52
N ALA A 39 -7.20 -7.22 -7.53
CA ALA A 39 -8.13 -7.64 -8.57
C ALA A 39 -7.55 -8.77 -9.45
N HIS A 40 -6.28 -8.66 -9.88
CA HIS A 40 -5.63 -9.75 -10.63
C HIS A 40 -5.44 -11.01 -9.78
N PHE A 41 -5.09 -10.89 -8.50
CA PHE A 41 -4.99 -12.04 -7.59
C PHE A 41 -6.37 -12.68 -7.36
N TYR A 42 -7.47 -11.92 -7.40
CA TYR A 42 -8.80 -12.50 -7.16
C TYR A 42 -9.30 -13.45 -8.27
N PHE A 43 -8.82 -13.31 -9.51
CA PHE A 43 -9.22 -14.17 -10.63
C PHE A 43 -8.42 -15.48 -10.72
N GLY A 44 -7.36 -15.65 -9.92
CA GLY A 44 -6.54 -16.87 -9.83
C GLY A 44 -5.77 -16.90 -8.52
N ILE A 45 -6.48 -17.16 -7.42
CA ILE A 45 -6.08 -16.75 -6.06
C ILE A 45 -4.81 -17.44 -5.56
N ASP A 46 -3.73 -16.65 -5.49
CA ASP A 46 -2.60 -16.89 -4.61
C ASP A 46 -2.93 -16.35 -3.20
N TYR A 47 -3.57 -17.19 -2.38
CA TYR A 47 -3.95 -16.85 -1.02
C TYR A 47 -2.74 -16.60 -0.12
N GLU A 48 -1.58 -17.16 -0.45
CA GLU A 48 -0.34 -16.95 0.29
C GLU A 48 0.12 -15.50 0.14
N LEU A 49 0.05 -14.95 -1.06
CA LEU A 49 0.41 -13.56 -1.29
C LEU A 49 -0.57 -12.58 -0.60
N VAL A 50 -1.86 -12.88 -0.61
CA VAL A 50 -2.87 -12.08 0.12
C VAL A 50 -2.57 -12.10 1.61
N TRP A 51 -2.27 -13.28 2.16
CA TRP A 51 -1.89 -13.45 3.56
C TRP A 51 -0.61 -12.68 3.91
N GLN A 52 0.42 -12.74 3.07
CA GLN A 52 1.65 -11.97 3.25
C GLN A 52 1.40 -10.46 3.21
N THR A 53 0.59 -9.98 2.26
CA THR A 53 0.25 -8.56 2.15
C THR A 53 -0.40 -8.04 3.44
N VAL A 54 -1.34 -8.80 3.98
CA VAL A 54 -2.08 -8.40 5.19
C VAL A 54 -1.23 -8.51 6.45
N THR A 55 -0.40 -9.55 6.55
CA THR A 55 0.35 -9.86 7.79
C THR A 55 1.73 -9.20 7.85
N LYS A 56 2.32 -8.80 6.73
CA LYS A 56 3.65 -8.20 6.66
C LYS A 56 3.62 -6.78 6.08
N ASP A 57 3.14 -6.63 4.85
CA ASP A 57 3.29 -5.37 4.10
C ASP A 57 2.49 -4.22 4.71
N ILE A 58 1.23 -4.47 5.11
CA ILE A 58 0.38 -3.44 5.74
C ILE A 58 0.95 -2.99 7.10
N PRO A 59 1.34 -3.89 8.03
CA PRO A 59 2.01 -3.49 9.27
C PRO A 59 3.29 -2.70 9.05
N GLU A 60 4.12 -3.09 8.08
CA GLU A 60 5.35 -2.35 7.76
C GLU A 60 5.03 -0.94 7.26
N LEU A 61 4.05 -0.81 6.34
CA LEU A 61 3.59 0.48 5.83
C LEU A 61 3.09 1.38 6.97
N LYS A 62 2.27 0.83 7.88
CA LYS A 62 1.80 1.56 9.07
C LYS A 62 2.97 2.09 9.89
N ASN A 63 4.00 1.27 10.13
CA ASN A 63 5.17 1.68 10.90
C ASN A 63 5.95 2.81 10.20
N LYS A 64 6.10 2.76 8.86
CA LYS A 64 6.72 3.84 8.09
C LYS A 64 5.91 5.13 8.21
N ILE A 65 4.59 5.08 8.02
CA ILE A 65 3.70 6.25 8.14
C ILE A 65 3.76 6.86 9.55
N VAL A 66 3.69 6.05 10.60
CA VAL A 66 3.78 6.54 11.99
C VAL A 66 5.12 7.24 12.26
N LYS A 67 6.22 6.73 11.71
CA LYS A 67 7.53 7.41 11.80
C LYS A 67 7.54 8.75 11.07
N LEU A 68 6.85 8.86 9.93
CA LEU A 68 6.71 10.12 9.19
C LEU A 68 5.90 11.15 9.98
N LEU A 69 4.86 10.73 10.71
CA LEU A 69 4.01 11.62 11.51
C LEU A 69 4.64 12.10 12.82
N LYS A 70 5.67 11.39 13.33
CA LYS A 70 6.40 11.77 14.55
C LYS A 70 7.57 12.73 14.29
N LYS A 71 7.74 13.17 13.05
CA LYS A 71 8.73 14.15 12.61
C LYS A 71 8.05 15.48 12.32
#